data_AF-A0A9D5LNQ1-F1
#
_entry.id   AF-A0A9D5LNQ1-F1
#
_cell.length_a   1.000
_cell.length_b   1.000
_cell.length_c   1.000
_cell.angle_alpha   90.00
_cell.angle_beta   90.00
_cell.angle_gamma   90.00
#
_symmetry.space_group_name_H-M   'P 1'
#
loop_
_entity.id
_entity.type
_entity.pdbx_description
1 polymer ?
#
loop_
_entity_poly.entity_id
_entity_poly.type
_entity_poly.pdbx_seq_one_letter_code
_entity_poly.pdbx_strand_id
1 'polypeptide(L)'
;MMIQRIFSRLMASIIVAVAAIFMSASLNASPHPQGKGKKERTEWMKEMRRYKAEFMADRLKLTDEQKAKFVPVYEEMDERTAKIERETRQMEREVRKKGAQATDTEYEKAAEALTELKGKQGAIEMEYLPKFKSILTKEQLFKMKGAERDFMRELMDRHRKSSKK
;
A
#
# COMPACT_ATOMS: atom_id res chain seq x y z
N MET A 1 60.31 -25.74 -28.32
CA MET A 1 59.96 -24.38 -27.81
C MET A 1 58.95 -23.61 -28.69
N MET A 2 58.30 -24.25 -29.68
CA MET A 2 57.26 -23.63 -30.53
C MET A 2 55.84 -24.08 -30.14
N ILE A 3 55.70 -25.31 -29.60
CA ILE A 3 54.42 -25.92 -29.22
C ILE A 3 53.83 -25.31 -27.93
N GLN A 4 54.66 -24.93 -26.94
CA GLN A 4 54.19 -24.25 -25.72
C GLN A 4 53.66 -22.82 -25.96
N ARG A 5 54.12 -22.14 -27.02
CA ARG A 5 53.65 -20.78 -27.39
C ARG A 5 52.30 -20.81 -28.13
N ILE A 6 51.97 -21.94 -28.78
CA ILE A 6 50.70 -22.14 -29.49
C ILE A 6 49.58 -22.45 -28.48
N PHE A 7 49.85 -23.30 -27.47
CA PHE A 7 48.89 -23.63 -26.40
C PHE A 7 48.51 -22.44 -25.50
N SER A 8 49.46 -21.54 -25.19
CA SER A 8 49.20 -20.33 -24.40
C SER A 8 48.30 -19.31 -25.12
N ARG A 9 48.41 -19.21 -26.46
CA ARG A 9 47.55 -18.34 -27.27
C ARG A 9 46.14 -18.90 -27.46
N LEU A 10 46.00 -20.23 -27.59
CA LEU A 10 44.70 -20.90 -27.69
C LEU A 10 43.89 -20.85 -26.39
N MET A 11 44.52 -20.98 -25.22
CA MET A 11 43.82 -20.86 -23.92
C MET A 11 43.40 -19.42 -23.58
N ALA A 12 44.20 -18.42 -23.97
CA ALA A 12 43.82 -17.01 -23.77
C ALA A 12 42.66 -16.56 -24.71
N SER A 13 42.57 -17.11 -25.91
CA SER A 13 41.46 -16.83 -26.84
C SER A 13 40.14 -17.51 -26.44
N ILE A 14 40.18 -18.64 -25.72
CA ILE A 14 38.97 -19.32 -25.23
C ILE A 14 38.40 -18.63 -23.98
N ILE A 15 39.24 -18.02 -23.14
CA ILE A 15 38.78 -17.28 -21.95
C ILE A 15 38.12 -15.94 -22.34
N VAL A 16 38.57 -15.28 -23.42
CA VAL A 16 37.91 -14.07 -23.94
C VAL A 16 36.61 -14.41 -24.69
N ALA A 17 36.51 -15.58 -25.34
CA ALA A 17 35.31 -15.99 -26.06
C ALA A 17 34.14 -16.45 -25.15
N VAL A 18 34.41 -16.93 -23.92
CA VAL A 18 33.36 -17.31 -22.95
C VAL A 18 32.91 -16.11 -22.10
N ALA A 19 33.74 -15.08 -21.94
CA ALA A 19 33.34 -13.82 -21.29
C ALA A 19 32.45 -12.92 -22.19
N ALA A 20 32.45 -13.13 -23.50
CA ALA A 20 31.64 -12.35 -24.44
C ALA A 20 30.21 -12.90 -24.67
N ILE A 21 29.89 -14.11 -24.19
CA ILE A 21 28.56 -14.72 -24.37
C ILE A 21 27.65 -14.50 -23.14
N PHE A 22 28.19 -14.02 -22.01
CA PHE A 22 27.38 -13.64 -20.84
C PHE A 22 26.92 -12.17 -20.82
N MET A 23 27.20 -11.39 -21.88
CA MET A 23 26.90 -9.95 -21.94
C MET A 23 25.99 -9.58 -23.11
N SER A 24 25.08 -10.46 -23.52
CA SER A 24 24.19 -10.22 -24.67
C SER A 24 22.72 -10.59 -24.45
N ALA A 25 22.28 -10.83 -23.20
CA ALA A 25 20.88 -11.13 -22.87
C ALA A 25 20.19 -10.03 -22.05
N SER A 26 20.62 -8.76 -22.18
CA SER A 26 19.98 -7.62 -21.49
C SER A 26 19.65 -6.43 -22.39
N LEU A 27 19.49 -6.64 -23.71
CA LEU A 27 18.95 -5.62 -24.61
C LEU A 27 17.50 -5.94 -24.97
N ASN A 28 16.65 -6.07 -23.96
CA ASN A 28 15.19 -5.90 -24.10
C ASN A 28 14.50 -5.62 -22.74
N ALA A 29 15.23 -5.05 -21.77
CA ALA A 29 14.58 -4.35 -20.67
C ALA A 29 14.12 -2.99 -21.22
N SER A 30 12.95 -2.95 -21.85
CA SER A 30 12.22 -1.70 -22.01
C SER A 30 12.17 -1.03 -20.63
N PRO A 31 12.52 0.25 -20.48
CA PRO A 31 12.32 0.95 -19.23
C PRO A 31 10.81 1.02 -19.01
N HIS A 32 10.25 0.06 -18.29
CA HIS A 32 8.94 0.23 -17.69
C HIS A 32 9.01 1.52 -16.88
N PRO A 33 8.11 2.50 -17.07
CA PRO A 33 8.11 3.74 -16.30
C PRO A 33 7.62 3.46 -14.87
N GLN A 34 8.41 2.70 -14.09
CA GLN A 34 8.09 2.28 -12.72
C GLN A 34 8.08 3.45 -11.73
N GLY A 35 8.63 4.61 -12.11
CA GLY A 35 8.69 5.81 -11.26
C GLY A 35 7.48 6.74 -11.35
N LYS A 36 6.84 6.89 -12.53
CA LYS A 36 5.72 7.84 -12.71
C LYS A 36 4.44 7.33 -12.08
N GLY A 37 4.03 6.09 -12.39
CA GLY A 37 2.80 5.51 -11.84
C GLY A 37 2.82 5.29 -10.32
N LYS A 38 4.00 5.05 -9.72
CA LYS A 38 4.11 4.94 -8.25
C LYS A 38 3.93 6.28 -7.56
N LYS A 39 4.53 7.36 -8.09
CA LYS A 39 4.36 8.72 -7.55
C LYS A 39 2.90 9.18 -7.69
N GLU A 40 2.32 9.03 -8.88
CA GLU A 40 0.91 9.36 -9.13
C GLU A 40 -0.04 8.62 -8.19
N ARG A 41 0.18 7.32 -7.95
CA ARG A 41 -0.61 6.55 -7.00
C ARG A 41 -0.47 7.06 -5.56
N THR A 42 0.74 7.40 -5.13
CA THR A 42 0.96 7.93 -3.77
C THR A 42 0.25 9.26 -3.57
N GLU A 43 0.36 10.18 -4.54
CA GLU A 43 -0.35 11.46 -4.47
C GLU A 43 -1.87 11.25 -4.48
N TRP A 44 -2.38 10.38 -5.34
CA TRP A 44 -3.81 10.05 -5.35
C TRP A 44 -4.29 9.49 -4.00
N MET A 45 -3.53 8.60 -3.37
CA MET A 45 -3.87 8.08 -2.03
C MET A 45 -3.91 9.19 -0.98
N LYS A 46 -2.99 10.15 -1.06
CA LYS A 46 -2.93 11.31 -0.16
C LYS A 46 -4.12 12.25 -0.38
N GLU A 47 -4.44 12.55 -1.64
CA GLU A 47 -5.63 13.34 -2.01
C GLU A 47 -6.92 12.67 -1.52
N MET A 48 -7.06 11.36 -1.71
CA MET A 48 -8.21 10.60 -1.22
C MET A 48 -8.32 10.61 0.31
N ARG A 49 -7.19 10.54 1.02
CA ARG A 49 -7.15 10.63 2.48
C ARG A 49 -7.62 12.00 2.96
N ARG A 50 -7.11 13.07 2.34
CA ARG A 50 -7.55 14.43 2.61
C ARG A 50 -9.03 14.63 2.30
N TYR A 51 -9.48 14.14 1.14
CA TYR A 51 -10.88 14.17 0.76
C TYR A 51 -11.79 13.48 1.79
N LYS A 52 -11.35 12.32 2.31
CA LYS A 52 -12.06 11.63 3.40
C LYS A 52 -12.10 12.48 4.67
N ALA A 53 -10.98 13.08 5.10
CA ALA A 53 -10.94 13.92 6.30
C ALA A 53 -11.85 15.14 6.18
N GLU A 54 -11.87 15.80 5.02
CA GLU A 54 -12.76 16.91 4.70
C GLU A 54 -14.23 16.48 4.73
N PHE A 55 -14.58 15.37 4.08
CA PHE A 55 -15.92 14.80 4.13
C PHE A 55 -16.38 14.52 5.57
N MET A 56 -15.49 13.97 6.40
CA MET A 56 -15.77 13.68 7.80
C MET A 56 -16.04 14.97 8.59
N ALA A 57 -15.23 16.01 8.39
CA ALA A 57 -15.41 17.30 9.04
C ALA A 57 -16.77 17.93 8.68
N ASP A 58 -17.12 17.90 7.40
CA ASP A 58 -18.38 18.45 6.90
C ASP A 58 -19.58 17.64 7.40
N ARG A 59 -19.49 16.30 7.39
CA ARG A 59 -20.55 15.41 7.86
C ARG A 59 -20.81 15.54 9.36
N LEU A 60 -19.76 15.83 10.14
CA LEU A 60 -19.84 16.09 11.57
C LEU A 60 -20.20 17.56 11.90
N LYS A 61 -20.32 18.43 10.88
CA LYS A 61 -20.58 19.86 11.03
C LYS A 61 -19.57 20.51 12.00
N LEU A 62 -18.29 20.22 11.80
CA LEU A 62 -17.23 20.82 12.61
C LEU A 62 -17.13 22.32 12.35
N THR A 63 -16.85 23.11 13.39
CA THR A 63 -16.44 24.51 13.20
C THR A 63 -15.05 24.57 12.55
N ASP A 64 -14.65 25.73 12.04
CA ASP A 64 -13.33 25.89 11.44
C ASP A 64 -12.20 25.58 12.43
N GLU A 65 -12.36 25.94 13.71
CA GLU A 65 -11.39 25.63 14.77
C GLU A 65 -11.33 24.13 15.06
N GLN A 66 -12.48 23.46 15.09
CA GLN A 66 -12.53 22.00 15.26
C GLN A 66 -11.90 21.30 14.05
N LYS A 67 -12.23 21.74 12.84
CA LYS A 67 -11.74 21.18 11.57
C LYS A 67 -10.22 21.29 11.47
N ALA A 68 -9.65 22.45 11.79
CA ALA A 68 -8.20 22.67 11.80
C ALA A 68 -7.45 21.70 12.73
N LYS A 69 -8.07 21.31 13.85
CA LYS A 69 -7.50 20.33 14.79
C LYS A 69 -7.80 18.88 14.39
N PHE A 70 -8.98 18.63 13.85
CA PHE A 70 -9.49 17.29 13.53
C PHE A 70 -8.78 16.67 12.34
N VAL A 71 -8.64 17.40 11.23
CA VAL A 71 -8.08 16.89 9.97
C VAL A 71 -6.72 16.21 10.17
N PRO A 72 -5.69 16.84 10.78
CA PRO A 72 -4.39 16.19 10.92
C PRO A 72 -4.45 14.92 11.78
N VAL A 73 -5.27 14.90 12.83
CA VAL A 73 -5.44 13.72 13.71
C VAL A 73 -6.15 12.58 12.98
N TYR A 74 -7.17 12.90 12.17
CA TYR A 74 -7.90 11.92 11.40
C TYR A 74 -7.06 11.32 10.26
N GLU A 75 -6.31 12.15 9.53
CA GLU A 75 -5.40 11.68 8.48
C GLU A 75 -4.30 10.76 9.04
N GLU A 76 -3.75 11.07 10.20
CA GLU A 76 -2.76 10.23 10.89
C GLU A 76 -3.33 8.85 11.23
N MET A 77 -4.52 8.82 11.85
CA MET A 77 -5.22 7.57 12.18
C MET A 77 -5.55 6.74 10.94
N ASP A 78 -6.02 7.41 9.88
CA ASP A 78 -6.41 6.77 8.62
C ASP A 78 -5.19 6.22 7.86
N GLU A 79 -4.05 6.90 7.89
CA GLU A 79 -2.79 6.39 7.33
C GLU A 79 -2.29 5.15 8.09
N ARG A 80 -2.34 5.17 9.43
CA ARG A 80 -1.94 4.00 10.24
C ARG A 80 -2.84 2.79 9.96
N THR A 81 -4.15 3.01 9.88
CA THR A 81 -5.12 1.99 9.52
C THR A 81 -4.87 1.46 8.11
N ALA A 82 -4.66 2.36 7.14
CA ALA A 82 -4.36 1.97 5.77
C ALA A 82 -3.02 1.21 5.65
N LYS A 83 -2.02 1.53 6.47
CA LYS A 83 -0.73 0.83 6.49
C LYS A 83 -0.90 -0.64 6.87
N ILE A 84 -1.58 -0.92 7.98
CA ILE A 84 -1.81 -2.32 8.43
C ILE A 84 -2.67 -3.08 7.40
N GLU A 85 -3.67 -2.44 6.80
CA GLU A 85 -4.46 -3.07 5.73
C GLU A 85 -3.62 -3.38 4.49
N ARG A 86 -2.71 -2.48 4.08
CA ARG A 86 -1.84 -2.69 2.92
C ARG A 86 -0.89 -3.86 3.15
N GLU A 87 -0.32 -3.96 4.35
CA GLU A 87 0.58 -5.05 4.76
C GLU A 87 -0.16 -6.40 4.78
N THR A 88 -1.31 -6.48 5.43
CA THR A 88 -2.13 -7.70 5.46
C THR A 88 -2.55 -8.11 4.05
N ARG A 89 -3.05 -7.19 3.23
CA ARG A 89 -3.44 -7.50 1.84
C ARG A 89 -2.23 -7.85 0.96
N GLN A 90 -1.03 -7.37 1.27
CA GLN A 90 0.17 -7.75 0.54
C GLN A 90 0.51 -9.21 0.82
N MET A 91 0.53 -9.61 2.10
CA MET A 91 0.76 -11.00 2.51
C MET A 91 -0.27 -11.95 1.86
N GLU A 92 -1.56 -11.60 1.93
CA GLU A 92 -2.64 -12.36 1.27
C GLU A 92 -2.38 -12.52 -0.23
N ARG A 93 -2.02 -11.44 -0.93
CA ARG A 93 -1.74 -11.48 -2.37
C ARG A 93 -0.51 -12.33 -2.70
N GLU A 94 0.53 -12.27 -1.88
CA GLU A 94 1.76 -13.05 -2.08
C GLU A 94 1.50 -14.54 -1.95
N VAL A 95 0.79 -14.96 -0.89
CA VAL A 95 0.38 -16.36 -0.71
C VAL A 95 -0.53 -16.82 -1.86
N ARG A 96 -1.54 -16.02 -2.21
CA ARG A 96 -2.45 -16.35 -3.33
C ARG A 96 -1.72 -16.50 -4.66
N LYS A 97 -0.69 -15.68 -4.92
CA LYS A 97 0.12 -15.77 -6.15
C LYS A 97 0.96 -17.04 -6.22
N LYS A 98 1.44 -17.54 -5.07
CA LYS A 98 2.21 -18.79 -5.00
C LYS A 98 1.33 -20.01 -5.25
N GLY A 99 0.05 -19.96 -4.89
CA GLY A 99 -0.90 -21.07 -5.11
C GLY A 99 -0.37 -22.37 -4.51
N ALA A 100 -0.26 -23.42 -5.31
CA ALA A 100 0.26 -24.73 -4.88
C ALA A 100 1.73 -24.70 -4.37
N GLN A 101 2.47 -23.62 -4.62
CA GLN A 101 3.85 -23.46 -4.14
C GLN A 101 3.96 -22.77 -2.77
N ALA A 102 2.84 -22.29 -2.20
CA ALA A 102 2.86 -21.71 -0.85
C ALA A 102 3.01 -22.81 0.20
N THR A 103 3.77 -22.54 1.25
CA THR A 103 3.95 -23.50 2.37
C THR A 103 2.81 -23.40 3.38
N ASP A 104 2.62 -24.44 4.19
CA ASP A 104 1.62 -24.44 5.26
C ASP A 104 1.80 -23.26 6.23
N THR A 105 3.05 -22.95 6.59
CA THR A 105 3.38 -21.78 7.43
C THR A 105 3.02 -20.45 6.78
N GLU A 106 3.11 -20.35 5.44
CA GLU A 106 2.71 -19.12 4.74
C GLU A 106 1.19 -18.95 4.73
N TYR A 107 0.45 -20.04 4.56
CA TYR A 107 -1.01 -20.04 4.69
C TYR A 107 -1.45 -19.67 6.10
N GLU A 108 -0.86 -20.29 7.12
CA GLU A 108 -1.16 -20.02 8.53
C GLU A 108 -0.93 -18.55 8.87
N LYS A 109 0.25 -18.00 8.56
CA LYS A 109 0.57 -16.59 8.84
C LYS A 109 -0.36 -15.61 8.11
N ALA A 110 -0.73 -15.91 6.86
CA ALA A 110 -1.67 -15.06 6.14
C ALA A 110 -3.07 -15.10 6.77
N ALA A 111 -3.54 -16.28 7.20
CA ALA A 111 -4.82 -16.43 7.88
C ALA A 111 -4.84 -15.71 9.24
N GLU A 112 -3.77 -15.82 10.03
CA GLU A 112 -3.57 -15.08 11.28
C GLU A 112 -3.60 -13.57 11.01
N ALA A 113 -2.82 -13.07 10.05
CA ALA A 113 -2.74 -11.65 9.74
C ALA A 113 -4.10 -11.06 9.28
N LEU A 114 -4.89 -11.84 8.53
CA LEU A 114 -6.25 -11.47 8.13
C LEU A 114 -7.20 -11.40 9.33
N THR A 115 -7.08 -12.36 10.26
CA THR A 115 -7.91 -12.44 11.46
C THR A 115 -7.57 -11.31 12.45
N GLU A 116 -6.29 -11.06 12.67
CA GLU A 116 -5.79 -10.03 13.59
C GLU A 116 -6.07 -8.59 13.12
N LEU A 117 -6.26 -8.39 11.81
CA LEU A 117 -6.41 -7.05 11.22
C LEU A 117 -7.49 -6.24 11.94
N LYS A 118 -8.66 -6.83 12.22
CA LYS A 118 -9.76 -6.14 12.90
C LYS A 118 -9.40 -5.73 14.34
N GLY A 119 -8.64 -6.57 15.04
CA GLY A 119 -8.12 -6.25 16.37
C GLY A 119 -7.15 -5.07 16.34
N LYS A 120 -6.22 -5.07 15.37
CA LYS A 120 -5.26 -3.97 15.18
C LYS A 120 -5.95 -2.65 14.81
N GLN A 121 -6.98 -2.69 13.96
CA GLN A 121 -7.81 -1.53 13.64
C GLN A 121 -8.49 -0.97 14.91
N GLY A 122 -9.13 -1.83 15.70
CA GLY A 122 -9.75 -1.42 16.96
C GLY A 122 -8.75 -0.83 17.96
N ALA A 123 -7.54 -1.39 18.06
CA ALA A 123 -6.48 -0.85 18.90
C ALA A 123 -6.06 0.57 18.48
N ILE A 124 -5.92 0.81 17.17
CA ILE A 124 -5.66 2.16 16.64
C ILE A 124 -6.82 3.09 17.01
N GLU A 125 -8.07 2.71 16.77
CA GLU A 125 -9.22 3.56 17.11
C GLU A 125 -9.26 3.93 18.60
N MET A 126 -8.96 2.99 19.49
CA MET A 126 -8.88 3.25 20.93
C MET A 126 -7.76 4.24 21.28
N GLU A 127 -6.62 4.18 20.59
CA GLU A 127 -5.50 5.11 20.80
C GLU A 127 -5.85 6.55 20.40
N TYR A 128 -6.64 6.74 19.34
CA TYR A 128 -7.02 8.08 18.86
C TYR A 128 -8.29 8.63 19.53
N LEU A 129 -9.10 7.78 20.18
CA LEU A 129 -10.32 8.21 20.86
C LEU A 129 -10.10 9.37 21.86
N PRO A 130 -9.07 9.38 22.72
CA PRO A 130 -8.79 10.53 23.59
C PRO A 130 -8.45 11.82 22.83
N LYS A 131 -7.75 11.71 21.69
CA LYS A 131 -7.41 12.87 20.84
C LYS A 131 -8.68 13.48 20.23
N PHE A 132 -9.63 12.65 19.80
CA PHE A 132 -10.92 13.16 19.29
C PHE A 132 -11.81 13.72 20.41
N LYS A 133 -11.78 13.15 21.62
CA LYS A 133 -12.53 13.68 22.78
C LYS A 133 -12.14 15.11 23.15
N SER A 134 -10.90 15.55 22.90
CA SER A 134 -10.47 16.92 23.18
C SER A 134 -10.84 17.92 22.09
N ILE A 135 -11.30 17.46 20.92
CA ILE A 135 -11.63 18.29 19.76
C ILE A 135 -13.16 18.33 19.53
N LEU A 136 -13.81 17.19 19.69
CA LEU A 136 -15.21 16.97 19.32
C LEU A 136 -16.14 17.05 20.54
N THR A 137 -17.37 17.49 20.30
CA THR A 137 -18.45 17.31 21.27
C THR A 137 -18.80 15.82 21.42
N LYS A 138 -19.49 15.46 22.52
CA LYS A 138 -19.95 14.09 22.76
C LYS A 138 -20.82 13.56 21.61
N GLU A 139 -21.69 14.42 21.06
CA GLU A 139 -22.56 14.07 19.93
C GLU A 139 -21.77 13.84 18.63
N GLN A 140 -20.84 14.73 18.29
CA GLN A 140 -19.98 14.58 17.12
C GLN A 140 -19.13 13.31 17.22
N LEU A 141 -18.56 13.05 18.40
CA LEU A 141 -17.76 11.84 18.65
C LEU A 141 -18.58 10.57 18.45
N PHE A 142 -19.81 10.53 18.98
CA PHE A 142 -20.74 9.41 18.77
C PHE A 142 -21.09 9.21 17.29
N LYS A 143 -21.30 10.30 16.54
CA LYS A 143 -21.65 10.25 15.12
C LYS A 143 -20.50 9.86 14.19
N MET A 144 -19.25 9.87 14.67
CA MET A 144 -18.06 9.64 13.86
C MET A 144 -18.12 8.32 13.09
N LYS A 145 -18.52 7.20 13.73
CA LYS A 145 -18.68 5.90 13.03
C LYS A 145 -19.83 5.88 12.03
N GLY A 146 -20.86 6.70 12.23
CA GLY A 146 -21.91 6.93 11.23
C GLY A 146 -21.34 7.61 9.98
N ALA A 147 -20.57 8.68 10.18
CA ALA A 147 -19.96 9.43 9.09
C ALA A 147 -18.98 8.59 8.25
N GLU A 148 -18.18 7.70 8.87
CA GLU A 148 -17.30 6.79 8.12
C GLU A 148 -18.08 5.82 7.23
N ARG A 149 -19.22 5.30 7.71
CA ARG A 149 -20.10 4.42 6.92
C ARG A 149 -20.77 5.17 5.77
N ASP A 150 -21.16 6.42 6.01
CA ASP A 150 -21.72 7.29 4.96
C ASP A 150 -20.69 7.56 3.86
N PHE A 151 -19.43 7.81 4.22
CA PHE A 151 -18.34 7.97 3.26
C PHE A 151 -18.15 6.71 2.39
N MET A 152 -18.14 5.52 3.00
CA MET A 152 -18.01 4.27 2.25
C MET A 152 -19.18 4.05 1.29
N ARG A 153 -20.40 4.40 1.70
CA ARG A 153 -21.58 4.35 0.83
C ARG A 153 -21.46 5.30 -0.36
N GLU A 154 -21.04 6.53 -0.11
CA GLU A 154 -20.82 7.54 -1.16
C GLU A 154 -19.79 7.06 -2.20
N LEU A 155 -18.68 6.46 -1.75
CA LEU A 155 -17.68 5.87 -2.65
C LEU A 155 -18.26 4.74 -3.51
N MET A 156 -19.03 3.83 -2.91
CA MET A 156 -19.67 2.72 -3.64
C MET A 156 -20.68 3.23 -4.68
N ASP A 157 -21.49 4.24 -4.31
CA ASP A 157 -22.49 4.82 -5.21
C ASP A 157 -21.84 5.53 -6.41
N ARG A 158 -20.72 6.24 -6.19
CA ARG A 158 -19.94 6.83 -7.29
C ARG A 158 -19.39 5.78 -8.24
N HIS A 159 -18.78 4.72 -7.69
CA HIS A 159 -18.26 3.61 -8.49
C HIS A 159 -19.35 2.93 -9.34
N ARG A 160 -20.54 2.72 -8.76
CA ARG A 160 -21.69 2.15 -9.50
C ARG A 160 -22.16 3.05 -10.64
N LYS A 161 -22.17 4.38 -10.44
CA LYS A 161 -22.57 5.34 -11.48
C LYS A 161 -21.53 5.45 -12.59
N SER A 162 -20.24 5.40 -12.28
CA SER A 162 -19.18 5.44 -13.31
C SER A 162 -19.12 4.17 -14.15
N SER A 163 -19.45 3.00 -13.57
CA SER A 163 -19.48 1.72 -14.30
C SER A 163 -20.67 1.54 -15.25
N LYS A 164 -21.68 2.42 -15.21
CA LYS A 164 -22.88 2.38 -16.08
C LYS A 164 -22.81 3.34 -17.27
N LYS A 165 -21.75 4.11 -17.41
CA LYS A 165 -21.43 4.91 -18.61
C LYS A 165 -20.47 4.13 -19.49
#